data_AF-A0A562T1Y1-F1
#
_entry.id   AF-A0A562T1Y1-F1
#
_cell.length_a   1.000
_cell.length_b   1.000
_cell.length_c   1.000
_cell.angle_alpha   90.00
_cell.angle_beta   90.00
_cell.angle_gamma   90.00
#
_symmetry.space_group_name_H-M   'P 1'
#
loop_
_entity.id
_entity.type
_entity.pdbx_description
1 polymer ?
#
loop_
_entity_poly.entity_id
_entity_poly.type
_entity_poly.pdbx_seq_one_letter_code
_entity_poly.pdbx_strand_id
1 'polypeptide(L)'
;MECDDPVLGAGVLAAERLEQANINASTGLATDYLNHFNEVVMLLEMLPAMPDCAEDVIAWSPLGYAEHFENSSFKDKNLAILAYSAAPSDLREHLEANVEAINSAVGEAQDMLKNAPDVAEIAGEVSEKATLRIKPLISTASGIIHGHIETDTLQPEGDAAQAEIDAMFA
;
A
#
# COMPACT_ATOMS: atom_id res chain seq x y z
N MET A 1 26.69 17.90 -21.80
CA MET A 1 26.61 16.85 -20.79
C MET A 1 25.20 16.34 -20.94
N GLU A 2 25.02 15.20 -21.60
CA GLU A 2 23.70 14.59 -21.75
C GLU A 2 23.20 14.27 -20.33
N CYS A 3 22.25 15.07 -19.84
CA CYS A 3 21.45 14.70 -18.69
C CYS A 3 20.44 13.69 -19.23
N ASP A 4 20.88 12.45 -19.41
CA ASP A 4 19.96 11.34 -19.59
C ASP A 4 19.08 11.29 -18.33
N ASP A 5 17.78 11.37 -18.53
CA ASP A 5 16.83 11.15 -17.45
C ASP A 5 17.10 9.77 -16.83
N PRO A 6 17.04 9.64 -15.49
CA PRO A 6 17.33 8.39 -14.83
C PRO A 6 16.36 7.30 -15.31
N VAL A 7 16.88 6.22 -15.89
CA VAL A 7 16.09 5.08 -16.38
C VAL A 7 16.29 3.88 -15.45
N LEU A 8 15.20 3.22 -15.07
CA LEU A 8 15.25 1.97 -14.31
C LEU A 8 16.10 0.91 -15.03
N GLY A 9 16.92 0.19 -14.27
CA GLY A 9 17.81 -0.85 -14.77
C GLY A 9 19.16 -0.34 -15.28
N ALA A 10 19.42 0.97 -15.29
CA ALA A 10 20.67 1.55 -15.76
C ALA A 10 21.30 2.54 -14.78
N GLY A 11 22.64 2.66 -14.83
CA GLY A 11 23.39 3.67 -14.09
C GLY A 11 23.14 3.62 -12.58
N VAL A 12 22.67 4.74 -12.02
CA VAL A 12 22.37 4.84 -10.58
C VAL A 12 21.15 4.01 -10.16
N LEU A 13 20.27 3.64 -11.10
CA LEU A 13 19.08 2.81 -10.91
C LEU A 13 19.27 1.37 -11.43
N ALA A 14 20.51 0.88 -11.50
CA ALA A 14 20.79 -0.51 -11.86
C ALA A 14 20.08 -1.49 -10.91
N ALA A 15 19.56 -2.60 -11.44
CA ALA A 15 18.76 -3.57 -10.68
C ALA A 15 19.44 -4.03 -9.38
N GLU A 16 20.72 -4.40 -9.45
CA GLU A 16 21.52 -4.84 -8.30
C GLU A 16 21.60 -3.79 -7.18
N ARG A 17 21.62 -2.49 -7.54
CA ARG A 17 21.64 -1.38 -6.57
C ARG A 17 20.28 -1.21 -5.90
N LEU A 18 19.20 -1.31 -6.68
CA LEU A 18 17.83 -1.22 -6.16
C LEU A 18 17.55 -2.38 -5.18
N GLU A 19 17.91 -3.61 -5.55
CA GLU A 19 17.74 -4.79 -4.69
C GLU A 19 18.52 -4.68 -3.38
N GLN A 20 19.79 -4.22 -3.43
CA GLN A 20 20.60 -3.99 -2.23
C GLN A 20 20.00 -2.94 -1.29
N ALA A 21 19.21 -2.01 -1.83
CA ALA A 21 18.52 -0.97 -1.10
C ALA A 21 17.10 -1.39 -0.65
N ASN A 22 16.66 -2.64 -0.89
CA ASN A 22 15.29 -3.10 -0.67
C ASN A 22 14.23 -2.33 -1.50
N ILE A 23 14.60 -1.95 -2.72
CA ILE A 23 13.71 -1.37 -3.73
C ILE A 23 13.48 -2.43 -4.80
N ASN A 24 12.25 -2.61 -5.25
CA ASN A 24 11.95 -3.55 -6.33
C ASN A 24 12.58 -3.06 -7.65
N ALA A 25 13.48 -3.86 -8.23
CA ALA A 25 14.23 -3.46 -9.42
C ALA A 25 13.37 -3.27 -10.68
N SER A 26 12.23 -3.97 -10.76
CA SER A 26 11.33 -3.94 -11.92
C SER A 26 10.38 -2.75 -11.87
N THR A 27 9.95 -2.33 -10.68
CA THR A 27 8.98 -1.23 -10.51
C THR A 27 9.59 0.07 -10.04
N GLY A 28 10.78 0.03 -9.41
CA GLY A 28 11.38 1.19 -8.74
C GLY A 28 10.75 1.54 -7.39
N LEU A 29 9.88 0.67 -6.86
CA LEU A 29 9.10 0.91 -5.65
C LEU A 29 9.61 0.08 -4.47
N ALA A 30 9.78 0.72 -3.31
CA ALA A 30 10.09 0.09 -2.02
C ALA A 30 8.82 -0.16 -1.18
N THR A 31 8.76 -1.35 -0.56
CA THR A 31 7.70 -1.75 0.38
C THR A 31 7.75 -1.01 1.71
N ASP A 32 8.87 -0.38 2.05
CA ASP A 32 9.05 0.42 3.27
C ASP A 32 7.98 1.53 3.38
N TYR A 33 7.51 2.05 2.25
CA TYR A 33 6.39 2.99 2.18
C TYR A 33 5.14 2.50 2.90
N LEU A 34 4.87 1.19 2.87
CA LEU A 34 3.68 0.61 3.50
C LEU A 34 3.75 0.59 5.03
N ASN A 35 4.92 0.77 5.62
CA ASN A 35 5.08 0.78 7.07
C ASN A 35 4.24 1.87 7.73
N HIS A 36 4.15 3.06 7.11
CA HIS A 36 3.31 4.16 7.58
C HIS A 36 1.82 3.79 7.73
N PHE A 37 1.31 2.95 6.84
CA PHE A 37 -0.07 2.45 6.91
C PHE A 37 -0.22 1.29 7.89
N ASN A 38 0.77 0.40 7.96
CA ASN A 38 0.78 -0.70 8.92
C ASN A 38 0.77 -0.19 10.37
N GLU A 39 1.47 0.91 10.64
CA GLU A 39 1.49 1.54 11.96
C GLU A 39 0.11 2.03 12.39
N VAL A 40 -0.63 2.76 11.54
CA VAL A 40 -1.98 3.22 11.89
C VAL A 40 -2.98 2.07 12.00
N VAL A 41 -2.86 1.03 11.16
CA VAL A 41 -3.67 -0.19 11.29
C VAL A 41 -3.42 -0.87 12.64
N MET A 42 -2.17 -0.97 13.07
CA MET A 42 -1.83 -1.54 14.37
C MET A 42 -2.50 -0.76 15.52
N LEU A 43 -2.49 0.58 15.45
CA LEU A 43 -3.18 1.42 16.44
C LEU A 43 -4.69 1.18 16.44
N LEU A 44 -5.31 1.12 15.26
CA LEU A 44 -6.74 0.81 15.10
C LEU A 44 -7.11 -0.57 15.64
N GLU A 45 -6.23 -1.58 15.50
CA GLU A 45 -6.43 -2.92 16.06
C GLU A 45 -6.32 -2.95 17.59
N MET A 46 -5.53 -2.04 18.18
CA MET A 46 -5.37 -1.97 19.62
C MET A 46 -6.50 -1.23 20.33
N LEU A 47 -7.28 -0.39 19.64
CA LEU A 47 -8.34 0.43 20.25
C LEU A 47 -9.27 -0.31 21.23
N PRO A 48 -9.75 -1.54 20.96
CA PRO A 48 -10.65 -2.23 21.89
C PRO A 48 -9.99 -2.57 23.23
N ALA A 49 -8.67 -2.77 23.23
CA ALA A 49 -7.88 -3.08 24.42
C ALA A 49 -7.24 -1.83 25.04
N MET A 50 -6.95 -0.82 24.21
CA MET A 50 -6.26 0.42 24.57
C MET A 50 -6.91 1.62 23.85
N PRO A 51 -8.05 2.13 24.34
CA PRO A 51 -8.75 3.27 23.73
C PRO A 51 -7.89 4.54 23.63
N ASP A 52 -6.91 4.70 24.52
CA ASP A 52 -5.98 5.86 24.54
C ASP A 52 -5.18 6.00 23.23
N CYS A 53 -4.99 4.91 22.47
CA CYS A 53 -4.36 4.96 21.14
C CYS A 53 -5.16 5.79 20.12
N ALA A 54 -6.42 6.14 20.40
CA ALA A 54 -7.24 6.95 19.51
C ALA A 54 -6.64 8.33 19.24
N GLU A 55 -5.91 8.92 20.21
CA GLU A 55 -5.22 10.20 20.00
C GLU A 55 -4.17 10.09 18.89
N ASP A 56 -3.38 9.01 18.89
CA ASP A 56 -2.37 8.74 17.86
C ASP A 56 -3.01 8.44 16.49
N VAL A 57 -4.12 7.67 16.48
CA VAL A 57 -4.89 7.44 15.25
C VAL A 57 -5.42 8.75 14.69
N ILE A 58 -5.93 9.65 15.52
CA ILE A 58 -6.46 10.97 15.10
C ILE A 58 -5.33 11.90 14.61
N ALA A 59 -4.14 11.82 15.23
CA ALA A 59 -2.98 12.60 14.86
C ALA A 59 -2.29 12.10 13.58
N TRP A 60 -2.49 10.84 13.21
CA TRP A 60 -1.98 10.29 11.97
C TRP A 60 -2.46 11.09 10.77
N SER A 61 -1.58 11.28 9.78
CA SER A 61 -1.87 12.01 8.55
C SER A 61 -1.33 11.26 7.34
N PRO A 62 -1.99 11.39 6.17
CA PRO A 62 -1.52 10.77 4.95
C PRO A 62 -0.20 11.40 4.50
N LEU A 63 0.71 10.58 3.95
CA LEU A 63 1.96 11.03 3.35
C LEU A 63 2.05 10.49 1.93
N GLY A 64 2.51 11.34 1.01
CA GLY A 64 2.85 10.88 -0.34
C GLY A 64 4.07 9.96 -0.36
N TYR A 65 4.30 9.24 -1.45
CA TYR A 65 5.44 8.31 -1.56
C TYR A 65 6.79 9.00 -1.29
N ALA A 66 7.09 10.08 -2.01
CA ALA A 66 8.35 10.80 -1.83
C ALA A 66 8.45 11.43 -0.43
N GLU A 67 7.36 12.04 0.04
CA GLU A 67 7.28 12.68 1.35
C GLU A 67 7.54 11.70 2.50
N HIS A 68 7.01 10.47 2.41
CA HIS A 68 7.29 9.41 3.37
C HIS A 68 8.80 9.16 3.48
N PHE A 69 9.50 8.97 2.35
CA PHE A 69 10.93 8.70 2.35
C PHE A 69 11.76 9.92 2.78
N GLU A 70 11.35 11.13 2.44
CA GLU A 70 12.03 12.35 2.90
C GLU A 70 12.08 12.43 4.43
N ASN A 71 10.98 12.06 5.08
CA ASN A 71 10.80 12.09 6.53
C ASN A 71 11.26 10.80 7.25
N SER A 72 11.47 9.69 6.54
CA SER A 72 11.86 8.41 7.16
C SER A 72 13.35 8.29 7.45
N SER A 73 13.69 7.30 8.29
CA SER A 73 15.07 6.84 8.54
C SER A 73 15.56 5.81 7.53
N PHE A 74 14.85 5.61 6.42
CA PHE A 74 15.23 4.67 5.38
C PHE A 74 16.58 5.06 4.78
N LYS A 75 17.55 4.13 4.85
CA LYS A 75 18.96 4.38 4.55
C LYS A 75 19.17 4.95 3.14
N ASP A 76 18.46 4.40 2.16
CA ASP A 76 18.61 4.71 0.74
C ASP A 76 17.44 5.55 0.22
N LYS A 77 16.89 6.46 1.05
CA LYS A 77 15.70 7.27 0.73
C LYS A 77 15.79 8.08 -0.55
N ASN A 78 16.93 8.69 -0.83
CA ASN A 78 17.14 9.45 -2.06
C ASN A 78 17.12 8.54 -3.29
N LEU A 79 17.58 7.29 -3.16
CA LEU A 79 17.52 6.30 -4.23
C LEU A 79 16.08 5.82 -4.45
N ALA A 80 15.29 5.63 -3.39
CA ALA A 80 13.87 5.28 -3.49
C ALA A 80 13.06 6.39 -4.17
N ILE A 81 13.26 7.66 -3.78
CA ILE A 81 12.59 8.81 -4.40
C ILE A 81 12.97 8.93 -5.89
N LEU A 82 14.26 8.76 -6.22
CA LEU A 82 14.72 8.79 -7.60
C LEU A 82 14.15 7.63 -8.43
N ALA A 83 14.17 6.41 -7.88
CA ALA A 83 13.62 5.22 -8.54
C ALA A 83 12.11 5.37 -8.78
N TYR A 84 11.37 5.92 -7.82
CA TYR A 84 9.96 6.26 -7.99
C TYR A 84 9.75 7.30 -9.10
N SER A 85 10.56 8.36 -9.18
CA SER A 85 10.42 9.34 -10.28
C SER A 85 10.65 8.72 -11.68
N ALA A 86 11.45 7.66 -11.75
CA ALA A 86 11.72 6.89 -12.97
C ALA A 86 10.75 5.72 -13.19
N ALA A 87 9.86 5.45 -12.24
CA ALA A 87 8.91 4.34 -12.32
C ALA A 87 7.86 4.59 -13.41
N PRO A 88 7.35 3.52 -14.07
CA PRO A 88 6.29 3.63 -15.07
C PRO A 88 5.10 4.42 -14.53
N SER A 89 4.61 5.38 -15.32
CA SER A 89 3.49 6.27 -14.93
C SER A 89 2.28 5.47 -14.46
N ASP A 90 1.93 4.42 -15.20
CA ASP A 90 0.76 3.61 -14.93
C ASP A 90 0.88 2.95 -13.54
N LEU A 91 2.05 2.41 -13.18
CA LEU A 91 2.27 1.84 -11.85
C LEU A 91 2.13 2.88 -10.73
N ARG A 92 2.64 4.10 -10.95
CA ARG A 92 2.51 5.19 -9.98
C ARG A 92 1.06 5.60 -9.79
N GLU A 93 0.32 5.77 -10.88
CA GLU A 93 -1.11 6.13 -10.84
C GLU A 93 -1.95 5.08 -10.11
N HIS A 94 -1.71 3.78 -10.35
CA HIS A 94 -2.41 2.71 -9.65
C HIS A 94 -2.07 2.70 -8.15
N LEU A 95 -0.79 2.90 -7.79
CA LEU A 95 -0.38 2.98 -6.40
C LEU A 95 -1.03 4.19 -5.71
N GLU A 96 -0.98 5.36 -6.33
CA GLU A 96 -1.55 6.61 -5.81
C GLU A 96 -3.06 6.50 -5.62
N ALA A 97 -3.78 5.94 -6.59
CA ALA A 97 -5.22 5.69 -6.47
C ALA A 97 -5.56 4.74 -5.31
N ASN A 98 -4.78 3.67 -5.14
CA ASN A 98 -4.98 2.73 -4.03
C ASN A 98 -4.61 3.35 -2.67
N VAL A 99 -3.57 4.19 -2.62
CA VAL A 99 -3.19 4.96 -1.43
C VAL A 99 -4.31 5.93 -1.03
N GLU A 100 -4.94 6.60 -1.99
CA GLU A 100 -6.06 7.50 -1.71
C GLU A 100 -7.25 6.74 -1.08
N ALA A 101 -7.49 5.50 -1.50
CA ALA A 101 -8.49 4.63 -0.90
C ALA A 101 -8.13 4.24 0.55
N ILE A 102 -6.84 3.97 0.84
CA ILE A 102 -6.34 3.74 2.20
C ILE A 102 -6.57 4.98 3.06
N ASN A 103 -6.11 6.14 2.57
CA ASN A 103 -6.23 7.43 3.27
C ASN A 103 -7.69 7.75 3.60
N SER A 104 -8.59 7.55 2.65
CA SER A 104 -10.04 7.73 2.85
C SER A 104 -10.59 6.80 3.93
N ALA A 105 -10.20 5.52 3.91
CA ALA A 105 -10.65 4.55 4.92
C ALA A 105 -10.14 4.87 6.33
N VAL A 106 -8.88 5.34 6.46
CA VAL A 106 -8.35 5.83 7.74
C VAL A 106 -9.08 7.10 8.17
N GLY A 107 -9.34 8.04 7.26
CA GLY A 107 -10.09 9.26 7.54
C GLY A 107 -11.50 8.99 8.07
N GLU A 108 -12.22 8.04 7.47
CA GLU A 108 -13.52 7.59 7.99
C GLU A 108 -13.44 7.04 9.42
N ALA A 109 -12.39 6.26 9.73
CA ALA A 109 -12.17 5.74 11.09
C ALA A 109 -11.86 6.89 12.07
N GLN A 110 -11.02 7.85 11.67
CA GLN A 110 -10.74 9.05 12.47
C GLN A 110 -12.02 9.87 12.73
N ASP A 111 -12.89 10.02 11.74
CA ASP A 111 -14.14 10.75 11.89
C ASP A 111 -15.11 10.05 12.85
N MET A 112 -15.16 8.71 12.83
CA MET A 112 -15.91 7.96 13.84
C MET A 112 -15.37 8.22 15.25
N LEU A 113 -14.05 8.20 15.43
CA LEU A 113 -13.40 8.44 16.73
C LEU A 113 -13.62 9.87 17.23
N LYS A 114 -13.50 10.88 16.35
CA LYS A 114 -13.68 12.31 16.70
C LYS A 114 -15.12 12.65 17.10
N ASN A 115 -16.10 11.97 16.53
CA ASN A 115 -17.52 12.25 16.76
C ASN A 115 -18.14 11.39 17.86
N ALA A 116 -17.40 10.41 18.41
CA ALA A 116 -17.90 9.54 19.45
C ALA A 116 -17.94 10.26 20.82
N PRO A 117 -19.03 10.06 21.60
CA PRO A 117 -19.09 10.56 22.97
C PRO A 117 -18.13 9.82 23.90
N ASP A 118 -17.91 8.53 23.65
CA ASP A 118 -16.92 7.68 24.32
C ASP A 118 -16.28 6.74 23.28
N VAL A 119 -14.96 6.83 23.14
CA VAL A 119 -14.19 5.98 22.21
C VAL A 119 -14.29 4.50 22.60
N ALA A 120 -14.35 4.18 23.90
CA ALA A 120 -14.39 2.80 24.36
C ALA A 120 -15.66 2.06 23.88
N GLU A 121 -16.78 2.78 23.69
CA GLU A 121 -18.03 2.21 23.20
C GLU A 121 -17.98 1.82 21.72
N ILE A 122 -17.23 2.56 20.90
CA ILE A 122 -17.13 2.35 19.45
C ILE A 122 -15.84 1.65 19.01
N ALA A 123 -14.87 1.48 19.91
CA ALA A 123 -13.53 0.98 19.60
C ALA A 123 -13.54 -0.36 18.87
N GLY A 124 -14.42 -1.29 19.28
CA GLY A 124 -14.59 -2.59 18.61
C GLY A 124 -15.06 -2.46 17.16
N GLU A 125 -16.09 -1.64 16.92
CA GLU A 125 -16.65 -1.41 15.59
C GLU A 125 -15.64 -0.72 14.66
N VAL A 126 -14.97 0.33 15.15
CA VAL A 126 -13.93 1.05 14.39
C VAL A 126 -12.79 0.10 14.04
N SER A 127 -12.31 -0.67 15.00
CA SER A 127 -11.23 -1.63 14.81
C SER A 127 -11.56 -2.67 13.74
N GLU A 128 -12.72 -3.31 13.84
CA GLU A 128 -13.17 -4.32 12.88
C GLU A 128 -13.36 -3.72 11.48
N LYS A 129 -14.11 -2.62 11.37
CA LYS A 129 -14.42 -1.97 10.09
C LYS A 129 -13.15 -1.49 9.39
N ALA A 130 -12.25 -0.86 10.12
CA ALA A 130 -11.00 -0.36 9.59
C ALA A 130 -10.09 -1.52 9.14
N THR A 131 -9.97 -2.58 9.94
CA THR A 131 -9.14 -3.76 9.62
C THR A 131 -9.63 -4.48 8.37
N LEU A 132 -10.94 -4.70 8.25
CA LEU A 132 -11.55 -5.38 7.11
C LEU A 132 -11.44 -4.59 5.79
N ARG A 133 -11.25 -3.27 5.87
CA ARG A 133 -11.15 -2.40 4.69
C ARG A 133 -9.71 -2.02 4.35
N ILE A 134 -8.91 -1.65 5.33
CA ILE A 134 -7.57 -1.10 5.11
C ILE A 134 -6.55 -2.20 4.81
N LYS A 135 -6.60 -3.36 5.50
CA LYS A 135 -5.63 -4.45 5.26
C LYS A 135 -5.66 -4.99 3.82
N PRO A 136 -6.83 -5.23 3.19
CA PRO A 136 -6.87 -5.61 1.78
C PRO A 136 -6.28 -4.55 0.85
N LEU A 137 -6.52 -3.26 1.13
CA LEU A 137 -5.94 -2.16 0.36
C LEU A 137 -4.42 -2.10 0.50
N ILE A 138 -3.87 -2.31 1.71
CA ILE A 138 -2.41 -2.41 1.91
C ILE A 138 -1.83 -3.62 1.16
N SER A 139 -2.52 -4.77 1.18
CA SER A 139 -2.13 -5.95 0.41
C SER A 139 -2.09 -5.66 -1.09
N THR A 140 -3.08 -4.91 -1.60
CA THR A 140 -3.15 -4.47 -3.00
C THR A 140 -1.99 -3.52 -3.33
N ALA A 141 -1.69 -2.55 -2.46
CA ALA A 141 -0.53 -1.67 -2.60
C ALA A 141 0.78 -2.46 -2.67
N SER A 142 0.91 -3.49 -1.82
CA SER A 142 2.06 -4.41 -1.84
C SER A 142 2.16 -5.15 -3.18
N GLY A 143 1.04 -5.63 -3.72
CA GLY A 143 0.98 -6.23 -5.06
C GLY A 143 1.49 -5.27 -6.15
N ILE A 144 1.00 -4.02 -6.15
CA ILE A 144 1.40 -2.97 -7.10
C ILE A 144 2.91 -2.68 -6.99
N ILE A 145 3.45 -2.58 -5.77
CA ILE A 145 4.89 -2.40 -5.52
C ILE A 145 5.72 -3.53 -6.14
N HIS A 146 5.20 -4.76 -6.19
CA HIS A 146 5.84 -5.91 -6.82
C HIS A 146 5.52 -6.04 -8.32
N GLY A 147 4.73 -5.13 -8.90
CA GLY A 147 4.38 -5.12 -10.32
C GLY A 147 3.11 -5.91 -10.66
N HIS A 148 2.37 -6.38 -9.64
CA HIS A 148 1.06 -6.97 -9.81
C HIS A 148 0.00 -5.86 -9.79
N ILE A 149 -0.28 -5.32 -10.98
CA ILE A 149 -1.53 -4.59 -11.18
C ILE A 149 -2.57 -5.66 -11.50
N GLU A 150 -3.58 -5.83 -10.64
CA GLU A 150 -4.79 -6.53 -11.05
C GLU A 150 -5.45 -5.69 -12.14
N THR A 151 -4.98 -5.84 -13.39
CA THR A 151 -5.81 -5.50 -14.52
C THR A 151 -7.05 -6.35 -14.37
N ASP A 152 -8.20 -5.71 -14.32
CA ASP A 152 -9.54 -6.29 -14.37
C ASP A 152 -9.70 -7.09 -15.68
N THR A 153 -8.96 -8.18 -15.80
CA THR A 153 -9.25 -9.25 -16.73
C THR A 153 -10.37 -9.99 -16.06
N LEU A 154 -11.60 -9.60 -16.42
CA LEU A 154 -12.67 -10.55 -16.67
C LEU A 154 -12.15 -11.62 -17.65
N GLN A 155 -11.30 -12.52 -17.16
CA GLN A 155 -11.19 -13.85 -17.71
C GLN A 155 -12.35 -14.62 -17.09
N PRO A 156 -13.36 -15.04 -17.87
CA PRO A 156 -14.27 -16.07 -17.41
C PRO A 156 -13.48 -17.39 -17.35
N GLU A 157 -12.66 -17.57 -16.30
CA GLU A 157 -12.08 -18.87 -15.96
C GLU A 157 -13.17 -19.72 -15.30
N GLY A 158 -14.10 -20.22 -16.12
CA GLY A 158 -15.28 -20.89 -15.58
C GLY A 158 -16.07 -21.79 -16.52
N ASP A 159 -15.57 -22.14 -17.71
CA ASP A 159 -16.34 -23.05 -18.60
C ASP A 159 -15.53 -24.18 -19.26
N ALA A 160 -14.19 -24.17 -19.15
CA ALA A 160 -13.36 -25.23 -19.76
C ALA A 160 -13.05 -26.40 -18.82
N ALA A 161 -13.03 -26.20 -17.49
CA ALA A 161 -12.60 -27.24 -16.55
C ALA A 161 -13.70 -28.23 -16.13
N GLN A 162 -14.98 -27.91 -16.38
CA GLN A 162 -16.10 -28.81 -16.04
C GLN A 162 -16.44 -29.79 -17.17
N ALA A 163 -16.17 -29.42 -18.42
CA ALA A 163 -16.52 -30.22 -19.60
C ALA A 163 -15.65 -31.48 -19.77
N GLU A 164 -14.40 -31.48 -19.28
CA GLU A 164 -13.52 -32.65 -19.37
C GLU A 164 -13.87 -33.75 -18.34
N ILE A 165 -14.47 -33.39 -17.20
CA ILE A 165 -14.82 -34.37 -16.16
C ILE A 165 -16.02 -35.22 -16.61
N ASP A 166 -17.04 -34.61 -17.22
CA ASP A 166 -18.21 -35.35 -17.73
C ASP A 166 -17.89 -36.24 -18.95
N ALA A 167 -16.86 -35.90 -19.73
CA ALA A 167 -16.39 -36.74 -20.83
C ALA A 167 -15.60 -37.98 -20.36
N MET A 168 -15.11 -37.99 -19.12
CA MET A 168 -14.34 -39.11 -18.56
C MET A 168 -15.22 -40.17 -17.87
N PHE A 169 -16.52 -39.90 -17.70
CA PHE A 169 -17.50 -40.79 -17.07
C PHE A 169 -18.71 -41.15 -17.95
N ALA A 170 -18.70 -40.78 -19.23
CA ALA A 170 -19.71 -41.16 -20.24
C ALA A 170 -19.28 -42.35 -21.10
#